data_AF-S6VAI3-F1
#
_entry.id   AF-S6VAI3-F1
#
_cell.length_a   1.000
_cell.length_b   1.000
_cell.length_c   1.000
_cell.angle_alpha   90.00
_cell.angle_beta   90.00
_cell.angle_gamma   90.00
#
_symmetry.space_group_name_H-M   'P 1'
#
loop_
_entity.id
_entity.type
_entity.pdbx_description
1 polymer ?
#
loop_
_entity_poly.entity_id
_entity_poly.type
_entity_poly.pdbx_seq_one_letter_code
_entity_poly.pdbx_strand_id
1 'polypeptide(L)'
;MLKKVLFQLHWFFGITAGLVLALMGITGALYSFEDEILDVLNPDTLLVEERAAALPPLELVHKLEAATGLTVAILRVETLGNRAAQVYFTPEPGERRGPKRNFDPYTGELKGDAVGEGFFDFVLQLHRYLAAGEVGKQVTAACTLILLFFCLSGLYLRWPRNALNWRVWLTLDWAKKGRSFNWDLHSVFGTWCLLFYLLFAITGLNWSYDWVSNGLNTLMGDAPSLQRKAPVVTANKTAPLVVDYAAVWDSIQKTAGPELRAYNLRLPASGGQPATVFYLLKDSPHPRALNSITLDPANGQVSAVSRYAERGLGAQLLASNYALHVGSYFGLAGRLIMTGASLMMPLFFITGWLLYLDRRRKKRDVRSARGEVQDDACADASSWLIGFASQSGFAEQLAWQTAAQLQASGLPVRVKRLGELTEEDFSQSRKALFVVSTFGEGEAPDSARGFERKLL
;
A
#
# COMPACT_ATOMS: atom_id res chain seq x y z
N MET A 1 27.47 11.66 -8.42
CA MET A 1 26.80 12.34 -7.27
C MET A 1 25.37 11.86 -7.04
N LEU A 2 24.56 11.66 -8.10
CA LEU A 2 23.16 11.20 -8.01
C LEU A 2 22.93 9.96 -7.13
N LYS A 3 23.64 8.85 -7.37
CA LYS A 3 23.49 7.60 -6.58
C LYS A 3 23.67 7.82 -5.07
N LYS A 4 24.58 8.71 -4.68
CA LYS A 4 24.84 9.05 -3.27
C LYS A 4 23.67 9.85 -2.66
N VAL A 5 23.12 10.80 -3.41
CA VAL A 5 21.97 11.60 -2.99
C VAL A 5 20.72 10.72 -2.89
N LEU A 6 20.43 9.90 -3.90
CA LEU A 6 19.29 8.97 -3.88
C LEU A 6 19.40 7.99 -2.71
N PHE A 7 20.58 7.42 -2.48
CA PHE A 7 20.81 6.57 -1.31
C PHE A 7 20.57 7.32 -0.01
N GLN A 8 21.01 8.58 0.09
CA GLN A 8 20.80 9.42 1.27
C GLN A 8 19.32 9.67 1.56
N LEU A 9 18.56 10.06 0.53
CA LEU A 9 17.13 10.27 0.63
C LEU A 9 16.39 8.96 0.94
N HIS A 10 16.77 7.86 0.30
CA HIS A 10 16.17 6.55 0.52
C HIS A 10 16.28 6.09 1.98
N TRP A 11 17.47 6.13 2.59
CA TRP A 11 17.56 5.74 4.01
C TRP A 11 16.91 6.77 4.94
N PHE A 12 16.97 8.07 4.63
CA PHE A 12 16.37 9.13 5.45
C PHE A 12 14.86 8.97 5.53
N PHE A 13 14.20 8.85 4.37
CA PHE A 13 12.78 8.54 4.32
C PHE A 13 12.48 7.16 4.91
N GLY A 14 13.36 6.18 4.69
CA GLY A 14 13.16 4.80 5.17
C GLY A 14 13.04 4.71 6.69
N ILE A 15 13.82 5.50 7.45
CA ILE A 15 13.73 5.52 8.91
C ILE A 15 12.66 6.48 9.46
N THR A 16 12.15 7.40 8.64
CA THR A 16 11.13 8.39 9.03
C THR A 16 9.75 7.95 8.55
N ALA A 17 9.44 8.16 7.26
CA ALA A 17 8.18 7.75 6.62
C ALA A 17 7.95 6.23 6.64
N GLY A 18 9.02 5.43 6.73
CA GLY A 18 8.89 3.98 6.81
C GLY A 18 8.08 3.48 8.02
N LEU A 19 8.06 4.21 9.14
CA LEU A 19 7.22 3.85 10.30
C LEU A 19 5.73 3.97 9.96
N VAL A 20 5.36 5.07 9.29
CA VAL A 20 3.99 5.33 8.87
C VAL A 20 3.56 4.29 7.84
N LEU A 21 4.42 3.98 6.87
CA LEU A 21 4.17 2.94 5.87
C LEU A 21 4.05 1.54 6.48
N ALA A 22 4.84 1.21 7.51
CA ALA A 22 4.70 -0.04 8.25
C ALA A 22 3.35 -0.13 8.98
N LEU A 23 2.91 0.95 9.63
CA LEU A 23 1.59 1.03 10.25
C LEU A 23 0.46 0.90 9.21
N MET A 24 0.58 1.59 8.08
CA MET A 24 -0.36 1.48 6.96
C MET A 24 -0.41 0.05 6.40
N GLY A 25 0.75 -0.61 6.28
CA GLY A 25 0.84 -1.99 5.81
C GLY A 25 0.14 -2.99 6.74
N ILE A 26 0.26 -2.80 8.06
CA ILE A 26 -0.45 -3.65 9.05
C ILE A 26 -1.94 -3.37 9.03
N THR A 27 -2.34 -2.10 9.08
CA THR A 27 -3.76 -1.70 9.11
C THR A 27 -4.48 -2.07 7.81
N GLY A 28 -3.83 -1.95 6.66
CA GLY A 28 -4.39 -2.37 5.36
C GLY A 28 -4.55 -3.88 5.25
N ALA A 29 -3.56 -4.65 5.72
CA ALA A 29 -3.64 -6.10 5.79
C ALA A 29 -4.80 -6.58 6.67
N LEU A 30 -4.98 -5.93 7.84
CA LEU A 30 -6.07 -6.24 8.77
C LEU A 30 -7.43 -5.88 8.18
N TYR A 31 -7.57 -4.68 7.61
CA TYR A 31 -8.82 -4.19 7.03
C TYR A 31 -9.27 -5.00 5.80
N SER A 32 -8.34 -5.63 5.08
CA SER A 32 -8.62 -6.51 3.93
C SER A 32 -9.55 -7.70 4.26
N PHE A 33 -9.59 -8.11 5.53
CA PHE A 33 -10.39 -9.22 6.05
C PHE A 33 -11.44 -8.78 7.08
N GLU A 34 -11.83 -7.50 7.06
CA GLU A 34 -12.86 -6.95 7.95
C GLU A 34 -14.14 -7.81 7.93
N ASP A 35 -14.67 -8.08 6.74
CA ASP A 35 -15.94 -8.80 6.59
C ASP A 35 -15.89 -10.19 7.22
N GLU A 36 -14.83 -10.98 6.98
CA GLU A 36 -14.69 -12.33 7.55
C GLU A 36 -14.48 -12.30 9.07
N ILE A 37 -13.71 -11.33 9.57
CA ILE A 37 -13.47 -11.21 11.01
C ILE A 37 -14.78 -10.81 11.72
N LEU A 38 -15.54 -9.87 11.15
CA LEU A 38 -16.82 -9.45 11.70
C LEU A 38 -17.86 -10.58 11.66
N ASP A 39 -17.89 -11.38 10.59
CA ASP A 39 -18.81 -12.53 10.49
C ASP A 39 -18.55 -13.57 11.58
N VAL A 40 -17.28 -13.89 11.84
CA VAL A 40 -16.89 -14.83 12.90
C VAL A 40 -17.22 -14.29 14.29
N LEU A 41 -17.09 -12.98 14.49
CA LEU A 41 -17.42 -12.34 15.76
C LEU A 41 -18.93 -12.18 15.98
N ASN A 42 -19.73 -12.17 14.91
CA ASN A 42 -21.15 -11.82 14.94
C ASN A 42 -22.03 -12.78 14.12
N PRO A 43 -21.99 -14.10 14.36
CA PRO A 43 -22.78 -15.05 13.59
C PRO A 43 -24.28 -14.75 13.69
N ASP A 44 -24.80 -14.44 14.89
CA ASP A 44 -26.23 -14.23 15.10
C ASP A 44 -26.74 -12.89 14.52
N THR A 45 -25.85 -11.91 14.39
CA THR A 45 -26.20 -10.55 13.94
C THR A 45 -25.97 -10.33 12.46
N LEU A 46 -24.90 -10.88 11.89
CA LEU A 46 -24.49 -10.66 10.51
C LEU A 46 -24.81 -11.82 9.58
N LEU A 47 -25.10 -13.02 10.12
CA LEU A 47 -25.51 -14.16 9.32
C LEU A 47 -27.00 -14.46 9.51
N VAL A 48 -27.66 -14.98 8.48
CA VAL A 48 -29.08 -15.33 8.44
C VAL A 48 -29.27 -16.72 7.85
N GLU A 49 -30.40 -17.35 8.17
CA GLU A 49 -30.78 -18.60 7.52
C GLU A 49 -31.24 -18.32 6.08
N GLU A 50 -30.53 -18.86 5.10
CA GLU A 50 -30.83 -18.67 3.70
C GLU A 50 -32.19 -19.27 3.33
N ARG A 51 -33.03 -18.51 2.63
CA ARG A 51 -34.31 -18.97 2.08
C ARG A 51 -34.36 -18.80 0.57
N ALA A 52 -35.38 -19.36 -0.06
CA ALA A 52 -35.52 -19.38 -1.52
C ALA A 52 -35.54 -17.99 -2.17
N ALA A 53 -36.06 -16.96 -1.50
CA ALA A 53 -36.09 -15.59 -2.01
C ALA A 53 -36.18 -14.57 -0.87
N ALA A 54 -35.39 -13.50 -0.95
CA ALA A 54 -35.54 -12.32 -0.11
C ALA A 54 -36.90 -11.63 -0.36
N LEU A 55 -37.39 -10.90 0.65
CA LEU A 55 -38.63 -10.14 0.53
C LEU A 55 -38.49 -8.98 -0.47
N PRO A 56 -39.57 -8.60 -1.17
CA PRO A 56 -39.56 -7.44 -2.04
C PRO A 56 -39.23 -6.15 -1.25
N PRO A 57 -38.60 -5.14 -1.88
CA PRO A 57 -38.29 -3.86 -1.22
C PRO A 57 -39.50 -3.20 -0.54
N LEU A 58 -40.70 -3.31 -1.14
CA LEU A 58 -41.93 -2.78 -0.57
C LEU A 58 -42.23 -3.36 0.82
N GLU A 59 -42.16 -4.69 0.95
CA GLU A 59 -42.42 -5.38 2.22
C GLU A 59 -41.33 -5.09 3.25
N LEU A 60 -40.07 -5.07 2.82
CA LEU A 60 -38.94 -4.74 3.67
C LEU A 60 -39.07 -3.34 4.25
N VAL A 61 -39.31 -2.35 3.40
CA VAL A 61 -39.48 -0.96 3.84
C VAL A 61 -40.65 -0.84 4.81
N HIS A 62 -41.83 -1.37 4.46
CA HIS A 62 -42.99 -1.32 5.36
C HIS A 62 -42.69 -1.93 6.74
N LYS A 63 -42.03 -3.09 6.80
CA LYS A 63 -41.66 -3.72 8.07
C LYS A 63 -40.65 -2.89 8.86
N LEU A 64 -39.62 -2.38 8.20
CA LEU A 64 -38.56 -1.61 8.85
C LEU A 64 -39.06 -0.26 9.36
N GLU A 65 -39.87 0.46 8.57
CA GLU A 65 -40.46 1.72 8.97
C GLU A 65 -41.50 1.52 10.08
N ALA A 66 -42.31 0.46 10.01
CA ALA A 66 -43.27 0.13 11.08
C ALA A 66 -42.57 -0.24 12.40
N ALA A 67 -41.44 -0.94 12.34
CA ALA A 67 -40.69 -1.36 13.52
C ALA A 67 -39.89 -0.22 14.17
N THR A 68 -39.46 0.78 13.39
CA THR A 68 -38.57 1.86 13.88
C THR A 68 -39.22 3.24 13.97
N GLY A 69 -40.29 3.49 13.22
CA GLY A 69 -40.85 4.83 13.00
C GLY A 69 -39.96 5.75 12.16
N LEU A 70 -38.88 5.24 11.57
CA LEU A 70 -37.92 6.01 10.78
C LEU A 70 -38.11 5.76 9.29
N THR A 71 -37.88 6.78 8.47
CA THR A 71 -37.97 6.66 7.00
C THR A 71 -36.71 6.06 6.40
N VAL A 72 -36.86 5.07 5.53
CA VAL A 72 -35.74 4.41 4.83
C VAL A 72 -35.12 5.36 3.79
N ALA A 73 -33.79 5.45 3.78
CA ALA A 73 -33.04 6.22 2.79
C ALA A 73 -32.19 5.32 1.87
N ILE A 74 -31.59 4.26 2.43
CA ILE A 74 -30.78 3.32 1.66
C ILE A 74 -31.10 1.90 2.11
N LEU A 75 -31.33 1.02 1.15
CA LEU A 75 -31.53 -0.41 1.37
C LEU A 75 -30.44 -1.20 0.64
N ARG A 76 -29.61 -1.93 1.37
CA ARG A 76 -28.58 -2.83 0.82
C ARG A 76 -28.93 -4.27 1.14
N VAL A 77 -29.19 -5.06 0.10
CA VAL A 77 -29.70 -6.43 0.22
C VAL A 77 -28.93 -7.34 -0.71
N GLU A 78 -28.49 -8.48 -0.19
CA GLU A 78 -28.13 -9.64 -1.00
C GLU A 78 -29.40 -10.45 -1.23
N THR A 79 -29.74 -10.73 -2.49
CA THR A 79 -31.03 -11.36 -2.85
C THR A 79 -31.07 -12.85 -2.50
N LEU A 80 -29.88 -13.46 -2.37
CA LEU A 80 -29.68 -14.84 -1.99
C LEU A 80 -28.35 -14.96 -1.24
N GLY A 81 -28.32 -15.79 -0.20
CA GLY A 81 -27.17 -16.03 0.65
C GLY A 81 -27.51 -15.92 2.14
N ASN A 82 -26.48 -16.02 2.97
CA ASN A 82 -26.61 -16.07 4.42
C ASN A 82 -26.19 -14.75 5.09
N ARG A 83 -26.13 -13.62 4.37
CA ARG A 83 -25.73 -12.32 4.93
C ARG A 83 -26.94 -11.49 5.36
N ALA A 84 -26.87 -10.89 6.54
CA ALA A 84 -27.84 -9.88 6.97
C ALA A 84 -27.77 -8.66 6.04
N ALA A 85 -28.93 -8.09 5.75
CA ALA A 85 -29.07 -6.88 4.97
C ALA A 85 -28.88 -5.64 5.84
N GLN A 86 -28.62 -4.51 5.21
CA GLN A 86 -28.36 -3.23 5.89
C GLN A 86 -29.33 -2.17 5.42
N VAL A 87 -29.94 -1.46 6.38
CA VAL A 87 -30.77 -0.28 6.13
C VAL A 87 -30.10 0.94 6.73
N TYR A 88 -30.13 2.05 5.99
CA TYR A 88 -29.80 3.38 6.52
C TYR A 88 -31.04 4.23 6.43
N PHE A 89 -31.37 4.90 7.53
CA PHE A 89 -32.52 5.79 7.62
C PHE A 89 -32.14 7.23 7.24
N THR A 90 -33.15 8.05 6.99
CA THR A 90 -32.97 9.48 6.72
C THR A 90 -32.29 10.16 7.92
N PRO A 91 -31.21 10.94 7.71
CA PRO A 91 -30.55 11.66 8.80
C PRO A 91 -31.47 12.70 9.44
N GLU A 92 -31.28 12.94 10.73
CA GLU A 92 -31.91 14.06 11.41
C GLU A 92 -31.35 15.40 10.88
N PRO A 93 -32.12 16.50 10.99
CA PRO A 93 -31.65 17.82 10.57
C PRO A 93 -30.33 18.20 11.25
N GLY A 94 -29.27 18.40 10.46
CA GLY A 94 -27.92 18.74 10.94
C GLY A 94 -26.95 17.57 10.98
N GLU A 95 -27.44 16.33 10.85
CA GLU A 95 -26.60 15.15 10.73
C GLU A 95 -26.26 14.82 9.28
N ARG A 96 -25.06 14.27 9.07
CA ARG A 96 -24.60 13.88 7.73
C ARG A 96 -25.05 12.48 7.32
N ARG A 97 -25.34 11.60 8.28
CA ARG A 97 -25.70 10.18 8.05
C ARG A 97 -26.76 9.78 9.06
N GLY A 98 -27.83 9.15 8.61
CA GLY A 98 -28.82 8.59 9.51
C GLY A 98 -28.37 7.25 10.10
N PRO A 99 -29.14 6.72 11.07
CA PRO A 99 -28.80 5.49 11.76
C PRO A 99 -28.76 4.31 10.78
N LYS A 100 -27.82 3.39 11.02
CA LYS A 100 -27.66 2.12 10.30
C LYS A 100 -28.23 1.01 11.17
N ARG A 101 -28.99 0.07 10.59
CA ARG A 101 -29.43 -1.17 11.25
C ARG A 101 -29.18 -2.37 10.35
N ASN A 102 -28.89 -3.51 10.96
CA ASN A 102 -28.87 -4.80 10.28
C ASN A 102 -30.27 -5.42 10.37
N PHE A 103 -30.67 -6.19 9.36
CA PHE A 103 -31.95 -6.90 9.36
C PHE A 103 -31.87 -8.18 8.52
N ASP A 104 -32.79 -9.10 8.78
CA ASP A 104 -32.93 -10.32 7.99
C ASP A 104 -33.68 -10.03 6.68
N PRO A 105 -33.06 -10.24 5.49
CA PRO A 105 -33.69 -9.93 4.20
C PRO A 105 -34.86 -10.85 3.84
N TYR A 106 -35.00 -12.00 4.52
CA TYR A 106 -36.05 -12.99 4.28
C TYR A 106 -37.26 -12.82 5.20
N THR A 107 -37.08 -12.25 6.39
CA THR A 107 -38.18 -12.02 7.35
C THR A 107 -38.53 -10.54 7.51
N GLY A 108 -37.59 -9.63 7.27
CA GLY A 108 -37.69 -8.20 7.59
C GLY A 108 -37.47 -7.87 9.07
N GLU A 109 -37.01 -8.84 9.87
CA GLU A 109 -36.75 -8.66 11.30
C GLU A 109 -35.44 -7.89 11.53
N LEU A 110 -35.48 -6.88 12.40
CA LEU A 110 -34.29 -6.13 12.78
C LEU A 110 -33.34 -6.99 13.61
N LYS A 111 -32.05 -6.90 13.29
CA LYS A 111 -30.97 -7.52 14.06
C LYS A 111 -30.26 -6.47 14.92
N GLY A 112 -29.51 -6.96 15.90
CA GLY A 112 -28.69 -6.13 16.77
C GLY A 112 -27.56 -5.40 16.03
N ASP A 113 -26.79 -4.64 16.79
CA ASP A 113 -25.58 -3.99 16.29
C ASP A 113 -24.41 -4.98 16.35
N ALA A 114 -23.54 -4.97 15.33
CA ALA A 114 -22.40 -5.88 15.26
C ALA A 114 -21.24 -5.38 16.15
N VAL A 115 -20.65 -6.30 16.91
CA VAL A 115 -19.47 -6.08 17.74
C VAL A 115 -18.24 -5.99 16.84
N GLY A 116 -17.38 -5.00 17.10
CA GLY A 116 -16.11 -4.83 16.39
C GLY A 116 -16.15 -3.84 15.21
N GLU A 117 -17.32 -3.36 14.77
CA GLU A 117 -17.41 -2.34 13.72
C GLU A 117 -16.60 -1.08 14.07
N GLY A 118 -16.73 -0.59 15.31
CA GLY A 118 -15.97 0.57 15.79
C GLY A 118 -14.44 0.37 15.80
N PHE A 119 -13.97 -0.87 16.00
CA PHE A 119 -12.54 -1.18 15.90
C PHE A 119 -12.07 -1.07 14.45
N PHE A 120 -12.81 -1.62 13.48
CA PHE A 120 -12.45 -1.51 12.07
C PHE A 120 -12.61 -0.10 11.52
N ASP A 121 -13.59 0.67 12.00
CA ASP A 121 -13.68 2.11 11.72
C ASP A 121 -12.41 2.83 12.19
N PHE A 122 -11.91 2.51 13.39
CA PHE A 122 -10.66 3.06 13.89
C PHE A 122 -9.45 2.60 13.08
N VAL A 123 -9.36 1.32 12.70
CA VAL A 123 -8.30 0.79 11.83
C VAL A 123 -8.29 1.52 10.48
N LEU A 124 -9.45 1.75 9.89
CA LEU A 124 -9.58 2.50 8.65
C LEU A 124 -9.21 3.98 8.83
N GLN A 125 -9.56 4.60 9.96
CA GLN A 125 -9.13 5.95 10.31
C GLN A 125 -7.60 6.03 10.47
N LEU A 126 -6.96 5.03 11.08
CA LEU A 126 -5.50 4.95 11.14
C LEU A 126 -4.90 4.79 9.74
N HIS A 127 -5.42 3.89 8.93
CA HIS A 127 -4.90 3.61 7.59
C HIS A 127 -4.97 4.83 6.67
N ARG A 128 -6.11 5.53 6.64
CA ARG A 128 -6.38 6.63 5.70
C ARG A 128 -6.03 8.01 6.24
N TYR A 129 -6.11 8.20 7.56
CA TYR A 129 -6.03 9.51 8.21
C TYR A 129 -5.08 9.52 9.43
N LEU A 130 -4.39 8.43 9.74
CA LEU A 130 -3.57 8.30 10.97
C LEU A 130 -4.31 8.66 12.26
N ALA A 131 -5.65 8.53 12.27
CA ALA A 131 -6.53 9.04 13.33
C ALA A 131 -6.28 10.52 13.71
N ALA A 132 -5.76 11.32 12.77
CA ALA A 132 -5.38 12.72 12.94
C ALA A 132 -6.08 13.65 11.92
N GLY A 133 -7.26 13.23 11.42
CA GLY A 133 -8.09 14.01 10.51
C GLY A 133 -7.38 14.41 9.21
N GLU A 134 -7.58 15.65 8.76
CA GLU A 134 -7.04 16.12 7.48
C GLU A 134 -5.51 16.18 7.47
N VAL A 135 -4.87 16.50 8.60
CA VAL A 135 -3.40 16.49 8.70
C VAL A 135 -2.87 15.09 8.45
N GLY A 136 -3.44 14.09 9.12
CA GLY A 136 -3.01 12.71 8.94
C GLY A 136 -3.29 12.19 7.53
N LYS A 137 -4.37 12.62 6.87
CA LYS A 137 -4.59 12.34 5.43
C LYS A 137 -3.46 12.89 4.55
N GLN A 138 -2.99 14.10 4.80
CA GLN A 138 -1.87 14.68 4.04
C GLN A 138 -0.56 13.94 4.32
N VAL A 139 -0.32 13.53 5.56
CA VAL A 139 0.86 12.69 5.91
C VAL A 139 0.80 11.34 5.21
N THR A 140 -0.35 10.66 5.24
CA THR A 140 -0.58 9.40 4.51
C THR A 140 -0.34 9.60 3.02
N ALA A 141 -0.88 10.66 2.41
CA ALA A 141 -0.69 10.97 0.99
C ALA A 141 0.78 11.23 0.64
N ALA A 142 1.50 11.98 1.46
CA ALA A 142 2.94 12.21 1.30
C ALA A 142 3.74 10.91 1.44
N CYS A 143 3.37 10.03 2.38
CA CYS A 143 3.99 8.71 2.53
C CYS A 143 3.76 7.83 1.29
N THR A 144 2.60 7.93 0.65
CA THR A 144 2.32 7.23 -0.61
C THR A 144 3.22 7.72 -1.76
N LEU A 145 3.49 9.03 -1.85
CA LEU A 145 4.47 9.57 -2.80
C LEU A 145 5.90 9.09 -2.48
N ILE A 146 6.25 9.02 -1.19
CA ILE A 146 7.53 8.48 -0.75
C ILE A 146 7.65 6.99 -1.07
N LEU A 147 6.56 6.22 -0.99
CA LEU A 147 6.54 4.81 -1.40
C LEU A 147 6.83 4.66 -2.90
N LEU A 148 6.24 5.53 -3.74
CA LEU A 148 6.58 5.58 -5.16
C LEU A 148 8.07 5.90 -5.37
N PHE A 149 8.60 6.87 -4.62
CA PHE A 149 10.03 7.16 -4.61
C PHE A 149 10.87 5.96 -4.17
N PHE A 150 10.47 5.18 -3.16
CA PHE A 150 11.19 3.97 -2.74
C PHE A 150 11.21 2.91 -3.84
N CYS A 151 10.12 2.73 -4.56
CA CYS A 151 10.07 1.78 -5.68
C CYS A 151 11.12 2.16 -6.75
N LEU A 152 11.12 3.42 -7.17
CA LEU A 152 12.03 3.91 -8.23
C LEU A 152 13.49 3.97 -7.76
N SER A 153 13.73 4.55 -6.58
CA SER A 153 15.08 4.67 -6.03
C SER A 153 15.65 3.32 -5.61
N GLY A 154 14.84 2.42 -5.06
CA GLY A 154 15.23 1.06 -4.69
C GLY A 154 15.67 0.25 -5.92
N LEU A 155 14.87 0.28 -7.00
CA LEU A 155 15.22 -0.36 -8.27
C LEU A 155 16.54 0.19 -8.83
N TYR A 156 16.69 1.52 -8.86
CA TYR A 156 17.92 2.16 -9.34
C TYR A 156 19.14 1.83 -8.49
N LEU A 157 19.00 1.82 -7.16
CA LEU A 157 20.11 1.56 -6.23
C LEU A 157 20.55 0.09 -6.24
N ARG A 158 19.59 -0.84 -6.42
CA ARG A 158 19.82 -2.29 -6.49
C ARG A 158 20.36 -2.73 -7.84
N TRP A 159 20.16 -1.96 -8.92
CA TRP A 159 20.43 -2.36 -10.30
C TRP A 159 21.75 -3.16 -10.43
N PRO A 160 21.66 -4.49 -10.60
CA PRO A 160 22.82 -5.37 -10.61
C PRO A 160 23.57 -5.26 -11.94
N ARG A 161 24.88 -5.54 -11.91
CA ARG A 161 25.71 -5.56 -13.12
C ARG A 161 25.30 -6.68 -14.08
N ASN A 162 25.02 -7.87 -13.54
CA ASN A 162 24.53 -9.02 -14.31
C ASN A 162 22.99 -9.04 -14.35
N ALA A 163 22.37 -7.97 -14.87
CA ALA A 163 20.92 -7.79 -14.87
C ALA A 163 20.13 -8.90 -15.59
N LEU A 164 20.77 -9.64 -16.50
CA LEU A 164 20.16 -10.78 -17.20
C LEU A 164 20.04 -12.05 -16.33
N ASN A 165 20.76 -12.14 -15.22
CA ASN A 165 20.68 -13.30 -14.34
C ASN A 165 19.53 -13.13 -13.33
N TRP A 166 18.41 -13.81 -13.56
CA TRP A 166 17.22 -13.74 -12.72
C TRP A 166 17.48 -14.13 -11.25
N ARG A 167 18.47 -14.99 -10.97
CA ARG A 167 18.79 -15.40 -9.59
C ARG A 167 19.25 -14.21 -8.74
N VAL A 168 20.02 -13.30 -9.32
CA VAL A 168 20.48 -12.08 -8.64
C VAL A 168 19.29 -11.21 -8.20
N TRP A 169 18.19 -11.26 -8.94
CA TRP A 169 16.98 -10.50 -8.64
C TRP A 169 16.07 -11.18 -7.62
N LEU A 170 15.97 -12.50 -7.64
CA LEU A 170 14.86 -13.22 -7.00
C LEU A 170 15.29 -14.24 -5.94
N THR A 171 16.57 -14.58 -5.80
CA THR A 171 17.02 -15.60 -4.82
C THR A 171 17.73 -14.98 -3.64
N LEU A 172 17.46 -15.51 -2.44
CA LEU A 172 18.17 -15.20 -1.21
C LEU A 172 19.34 -16.16 -1.03
N ASP A 173 20.45 -15.63 -0.54
CA ASP A 173 21.60 -16.44 -0.12
C ASP A 173 21.61 -16.60 1.40
N TRP A 174 21.17 -17.78 1.85
CA TRP A 174 21.09 -18.16 3.26
C TRP A 174 22.46 -18.36 3.93
N ALA A 175 23.54 -18.45 3.17
CA ALA A 175 24.89 -18.54 3.74
C ALA A 175 25.38 -17.18 4.26
N LYS A 176 24.82 -16.07 3.76
CA LYS A 176 25.15 -14.71 4.22
C LYS A 176 24.71 -14.51 5.68
N LYS A 177 25.46 -13.69 6.42
CA LYS A 177 25.16 -13.36 7.83
C LYS A 177 25.26 -11.86 8.09
N GLY A 178 24.50 -11.36 9.06
CA GLY A 178 24.56 -9.97 9.52
C GLY A 178 24.15 -8.95 8.45
N ARG A 179 25.01 -7.95 8.17
CA ARG A 179 24.70 -6.85 7.25
C ARG A 179 24.39 -7.34 5.83
N SER A 180 25.17 -8.28 5.30
CA SER A 180 24.99 -8.77 3.92
C SER A 180 23.66 -9.48 3.76
N PHE A 181 23.27 -10.30 4.74
CA PHE A 181 21.96 -10.96 4.78
C PHE A 181 20.82 -9.95 4.88
N ASN A 182 20.90 -8.96 5.78
CA ASN A 182 19.86 -7.92 5.89
C ASN A 182 19.71 -7.09 4.61
N TRP A 183 20.81 -6.83 3.91
CA TRP A 183 20.78 -6.16 2.61
C TRP A 183 20.14 -7.05 1.55
N ASP A 184 20.49 -8.34 1.51
CA ASP A 184 19.90 -9.32 0.60
C ASP A 184 18.39 -9.42 0.82
N LEU A 185 17.97 -9.55 2.08
CA LEU A 185 16.58 -9.60 2.51
C LEU A 185 15.81 -8.36 2.06
N HIS A 186 16.31 -7.17 2.38
CA HIS A 186 15.66 -5.90 2.00
C HIS A 186 15.54 -5.75 0.48
N SER A 187 16.56 -6.17 -0.27
CA SER A 187 16.63 -5.88 -1.69
C SER A 187 15.93 -6.95 -2.57
N VAL A 188 15.99 -8.23 -2.19
CA VAL A 188 15.26 -9.33 -2.86
C VAL A 188 13.76 -9.22 -2.62
N PHE A 189 13.33 -9.09 -1.36
CA PHE A 189 11.90 -8.86 -1.08
C PHE A 189 11.41 -7.54 -1.70
N GLY A 190 12.27 -6.52 -1.77
CA GLY A 190 11.98 -5.28 -2.48
C GLY A 190 11.66 -5.50 -3.97
N THR A 191 12.33 -6.47 -4.59
CA THR A 191 12.07 -6.86 -5.99
C THR A 191 10.73 -7.59 -6.10
N TRP A 192 10.43 -8.53 -5.20
CA TRP A 192 9.15 -9.24 -5.18
C TRP A 192 7.96 -8.30 -4.95
N CYS A 193 8.12 -7.32 -4.06
CA CYS A 193 7.07 -6.39 -3.68
C CYS A 193 6.92 -5.20 -4.65
N LEU A 194 7.85 -5.00 -5.59
CA LEU A 194 7.92 -3.79 -6.42
C LEU A 194 6.60 -3.49 -7.15
N LEU A 195 6.06 -4.49 -7.86
CA LEU A 195 4.83 -4.30 -8.64
C LEU A 195 3.62 -4.03 -7.73
N PHE A 196 3.53 -4.72 -6.58
CA PHE A 196 2.45 -4.52 -5.62
C PHE A 196 2.52 -3.14 -4.96
N TYR A 197 3.73 -2.65 -4.63
CA TYR A 197 3.91 -1.33 -4.04
C TYR A 197 3.68 -0.19 -5.02
N LEU A 198 4.03 -0.38 -6.30
CA LEU A 198 3.61 0.54 -7.36
C LEU A 198 2.09 0.57 -7.48
N LEU A 199 1.43 -0.59 -7.46
CA LEU A 199 -0.02 -0.68 -7.50
C LEU A 199 -0.67 0.01 -6.28
N PHE A 200 -0.19 -0.24 -5.06
CA PHE A 200 -0.65 0.46 -3.84
C PHE A 200 -0.43 1.96 -3.93
N ALA A 201 0.71 2.41 -4.43
CA ALA A 201 1.01 3.83 -4.56
C ALA A 201 0.06 4.51 -5.55
N ILE A 202 -0.13 3.94 -6.74
CA ILE A 202 -1.00 4.51 -7.78
C ILE A 202 -2.47 4.52 -7.31
N THR A 203 -2.96 3.39 -6.82
CA THR A 203 -4.35 3.26 -6.38
C THR A 203 -4.65 4.07 -5.12
N GLY A 204 -3.68 4.22 -4.21
CA GLY A 204 -3.78 5.07 -3.02
C GLY A 204 -3.79 6.56 -3.37
N LEU A 205 -2.90 7.01 -4.25
CA LEU A 205 -2.85 8.41 -4.69
C LEU A 205 -4.13 8.85 -5.41
N ASN A 206 -4.79 7.94 -6.11
CA ASN A 206 -6.08 8.18 -6.75
C ASN A 206 -7.17 8.61 -5.74
N TRP A 207 -7.09 8.21 -4.47
CA TRP A 207 -8.00 8.67 -3.41
C TRP A 207 -7.49 9.89 -2.64
N SER A 208 -6.17 10.14 -2.68
CA SER A 208 -5.55 11.24 -1.93
C SER A 208 -5.65 12.57 -2.64
N TYR A 209 -5.55 12.59 -3.97
CA TYR A 209 -5.46 13.83 -4.75
C TYR A 209 -6.32 13.82 -6.00
N ASP A 210 -7.22 14.81 -6.10
CA ASP A 210 -8.13 14.97 -7.24
C ASP A 210 -7.37 15.14 -8.56
N TRP A 211 -6.21 15.81 -8.56
CA TRP A 211 -5.40 15.97 -9.78
C TRP A 211 -4.84 14.64 -10.30
N VAL A 212 -4.53 13.68 -9.42
CA VAL A 212 -4.09 12.34 -9.82
C VAL A 212 -5.24 11.60 -10.45
N SER A 213 -6.40 11.61 -9.79
CA SER A 213 -7.62 10.98 -10.29
C SER A 213 -8.03 11.55 -11.65
N ASN A 214 -8.06 12.88 -11.79
CA ASN A 214 -8.38 13.56 -13.05
C ASN A 214 -7.35 13.23 -14.15
N GLY A 215 -6.07 13.17 -13.82
CA GLY A 215 -5.02 12.78 -14.75
C GLY A 215 -5.18 11.34 -15.25
N LEU A 216 -5.45 10.40 -14.34
CA LEU A 216 -5.70 9.00 -14.70
C LEU A 216 -6.97 8.83 -15.53
N ASN A 217 -8.07 9.50 -15.16
CA ASN A 217 -9.31 9.53 -15.93
C ASN A 217 -9.06 10.01 -17.38
N THR A 218 -8.35 11.14 -17.52
CA THR A 218 -7.99 11.71 -18.83
C THR A 218 -7.13 10.74 -19.66
N LEU A 219 -6.12 10.12 -19.06
CA LEU A 219 -5.25 9.15 -19.73
C LEU A 219 -6.00 7.87 -20.15
N MET A 220 -6.97 7.44 -19.36
CA MET A 220 -7.73 6.21 -19.57
C MET A 220 -8.96 6.39 -20.47
N GLY A 221 -9.13 7.58 -21.07
CA GLY A 221 -10.15 7.86 -22.09
C GLY A 221 -11.55 8.14 -21.55
N ASP A 222 -11.72 8.12 -20.23
CA ASP A 222 -12.98 8.43 -19.57
C ASP A 222 -12.87 9.82 -18.95
N ALA A 223 -13.55 10.81 -19.54
CA ALA A 223 -13.80 12.07 -18.84
C ALA A 223 -14.37 11.75 -17.44
N PRO A 224 -13.95 12.47 -16.38
CA PRO A 224 -14.20 12.05 -15.01
C PRO A 224 -15.68 11.75 -14.81
N SER A 225 -15.99 10.48 -14.53
CA SER A 225 -17.30 10.08 -14.00
C SER A 225 -17.46 10.49 -12.53
N LEU A 226 -16.74 11.54 -12.11
CA LEU A 226 -17.07 12.29 -10.91
C LEU A 226 -18.24 13.17 -11.27
N GLN A 227 -19.44 12.64 -11.02
CA GLN A 227 -20.68 13.39 -11.17
C GLN A 227 -20.84 13.91 -12.61
N ARG A 228 -21.48 13.11 -13.47
CA ARG A 228 -22.64 13.72 -14.14
C ARG A 228 -23.50 14.17 -12.95
N LYS A 229 -23.32 15.42 -12.49
CA LYS A 229 -24.33 16.09 -11.68
C LYS A 229 -25.57 15.76 -12.47
N ALA A 230 -26.43 14.89 -11.92
CA ALA A 230 -27.76 14.75 -12.47
C ALA A 230 -28.18 16.18 -12.75
N PRO A 231 -28.68 16.50 -13.96
CA PRO A 231 -29.10 17.87 -14.25
C PRO A 231 -29.83 18.33 -13.01
N VAL A 232 -29.43 19.47 -12.45
CA VAL A 232 -30.16 20.07 -11.35
C VAL A 232 -31.49 20.42 -11.98
N VAL A 233 -32.37 19.42 -12.09
CA VAL A 233 -33.79 19.63 -12.12
C VAL A 233 -33.96 20.42 -10.85
N THR A 234 -34.32 21.68 -11.00
CA THR A 234 -34.87 22.53 -9.96
C THR A 234 -36.15 21.86 -9.48
N ALA A 235 -36.01 20.70 -8.84
CA ALA A 235 -37.05 20.03 -8.10
C ALA A 235 -37.25 20.90 -6.87
N ASN A 236 -38.49 21.35 -6.68
CA ASN A 236 -38.90 22.01 -5.46
C ASN A 236 -38.46 21.15 -4.27
N LYS A 237 -37.48 21.63 -3.49
CA LYS A 237 -36.90 20.94 -2.32
C LYS A 237 -37.92 20.63 -1.20
N THR A 238 -39.20 20.90 -1.44
CA THR A 238 -40.34 20.78 -0.55
C THR A 238 -41.37 19.74 -0.99
N ALA A 239 -41.22 19.11 -2.15
CA ALA A 239 -42.14 18.05 -2.56
C ALA A 239 -41.88 16.77 -1.72
N PRO A 240 -42.92 16.16 -1.12
CA PRO A 240 -42.76 14.93 -0.38
C PRO A 240 -42.22 13.82 -1.30
N LEU A 241 -41.30 13.01 -0.79
CA LEU A 241 -40.83 11.84 -1.51
C LEU A 241 -41.97 10.81 -1.58
N VAL A 242 -42.42 10.50 -2.79
CA VAL A 242 -43.35 9.41 -3.06
C VAL A 242 -42.55 8.31 -3.76
N VAL A 243 -42.62 7.10 -3.24
CA VAL A 243 -41.91 5.94 -3.79
C VAL A 243 -42.91 4.83 -4.07
N ASP A 244 -43.00 4.43 -5.34
CA ASP A 244 -43.67 3.19 -5.72
C ASP A 244 -42.64 2.05 -5.72
N TYR A 245 -42.46 1.41 -4.57
CA TYR A 245 -41.49 0.33 -4.43
C TYR A 245 -41.79 -0.87 -5.32
N ALA A 246 -43.04 -1.10 -5.72
CA ALA A 246 -43.39 -2.19 -6.63
C ALA A 246 -42.89 -1.88 -8.05
N ALA A 247 -43.13 -0.67 -8.56
CA ALA A 247 -42.64 -0.24 -9.86
C ALA A 247 -41.10 -0.14 -9.91
N VAL A 248 -40.49 0.34 -8.83
CA VAL A 248 -39.02 0.35 -8.67
C VAL A 248 -38.46 -1.07 -8.72
N TRP A 249 -39.07 -2.00 -8.00
CA TRP A 249 -38.60 -3.38 -7.94
C TRP A 249 -38.76 -4.11 -9.28
N ASP A 250 -39.91 -3.94 -9.97
CA ASP A 250 -40.11 -4.47 -11.32
C ASP A 250 -39.03 -3.97 -12.29
N SER A 251 -38.71 -2.67 -12.22
CA SER A 251 -37.67 -2.06 -13.05
C SER A 251 -36.27 -2.61 -12.76
N ILE A 252 -35.95 -2.87 -11.49
CA ILE A 252 -34.70 -3.52 -11.09
C ILE A 252 -34.65 -4.96 -11.65
N GLN A 253 -35.70 -5.75 -11.44
CA GLN A 253 -35.76 -7.14 -11.92
C GLN A 253 -35.68 -7.23 -13.43
N LYS A 254 -36.42 -6.38 -14.16
CA LYS A 254 -36.42 -6.33 -15.62
C LYS A 254 -35.05 -5.94 -16.19
N THR A 255 -34.33 -5.04 -15.52
CA THR A 255 -33.05 -4.52 -16.01
C THR A 255 -31.86 -5.42 -15.64
N ALA A 256 -31.84 -5.95 -14.42
CA ALA A 256 -30.77 -6.80 -13.90
C ALA A 256 -30.96 -8.28 -14.28
N GLY A 257 -32.21 -8.73 -14.48
CA GLY A 257 -32.54 -10.10 -14.81
C GLY A 257 -32.41 -11.08 -13.63
N PRO A 258 -32.51 -12.39 -13.90
CA PRO A 258 -32.47 -13.45 -12.87
C PRO A 258 -31.11 -13.60 -12.18
N GLU A 259 -30.07 -13.01 -12.74
CA GLU A 259 -28.70 -13.04 -12.22
C GLU A 259 -28.46 -11.98 -11.14
N LEU A 260 -29.47 -11.20 -10.74
CA LEU A 260 -29.35 -10.23 -9.65
C LEU A 260 -28.91 -10.92 -8.34
N ARG A 261 -27.73 -10.56 -7.84
CA ARG A 261 -27.15 -11.10 -6.60
C ARG A 261 -27.29 -10.15 -5.42
N ALA A 262 -27.11 -8.86 -5.66
CA ALA A 262 -27.20 -7.85 -4.62
C ALA A 262 -27.59 -6.50 -5.20
N TYR A 263 -28.30 -5.69 -4.42
CA TYR A 263 -28.63 -4.31 -4.77
C TYR A 263 -28.46 -3.36 -3.58
N ASN A 264 -28.19 -2.10 -3.91
CA ASN A 264 -28.10 -0.97 -3.02
C ASN A 264 -29.00 0.12 -3.60
N LEU A 265 -30.25 0.15 -3.15
CA LEU A 265 -31.24 1.16 -3.52
C LEU A 265 -30.99 2.40 -2.67
N ARG A 266 -30.72 3.54 -3.31
CA ARG A 266 -30.55 4.84 -2.67
C ARG A 266 -31.67 5.77 -3.10
N LEU A 267 -32.49 6.15 -2.12
CA LEU A 267 -33.58 7.09 -2.32
C LEU A 267 -33.05 8.53 -2.20
N PRO A 268 -33.64 9.47 -2.96
CA PRO A 268 -33.30 10.87 -2.84
C PRO A 268 -33.91 11.47 -1.58
N ALA A 269 -33.36 12.59 -1.11
CA ALA A 269 -33.84 13.26 0.10
C ALA A 269 -35.21 13.95 -0.09
N SER A 270 -35.62 14.22 -1.32
CA SER A 270 -36.88 14.91 -1.65
C SER A 270 -37.48 14.37 -2.94
N GLY A 271 -38.79 14.57 -3.12
CA GLY A 271 -39.49 14.22 -4.36
C GLY A 271 -38.94 14.96 -5.59
N GLY A 272 -39.16 14.37 -6.77
CA GLY A 272 -38.75 14.94 -8.06
C GLY A 272 -37.27 14.77 -8.41
N GLN A 273 -36.49 14.08 -7.56
CA GLN A 273 -35.13 13.63 -7.88
C GLN A 273 -35.12 12.14 -8.21
N PRO A 274 -34.20 11.68 -9.07
CA PRO A 274 -34.10 10.26 -9.39
C PRO A 274 -33.47 9.47 -8.24
N ALA A 275 -33.94 8.23 -8.04
CA ALA A 275 -33.28 7.24 -7.21
C ALA A 275 -32.16 6.55 -8.00
N THR A 276 -31.14 6.07 -7.28
CA THR A 276 -30.03 5.32 -7.87
C THR A 276 -29.95 3.94 -7.25
N VAL A 277 -29.88 2.91 -8.08
CA VAL A 277 -29.67 1.52 -7.66
C VAL A 277 -28.30 1.09 -8.14
N PHE A 278 -27.41 0.73 -7.21
CA PHE A 278 -26.19 -0.01 -7.56
C PHE A 278 -26.44 -1.49 -7.37
N TYR A 279 -26.03 -2.33 -8.31
CA TYR A 279 -26.29 -3.76 -8.22
C TYR A 279 -25.12 -4.60 -8.73
N LEU A 280 -25.06 -5.84 -8.22
CA LEU A 280 -24.15 -6.88 -8.67
C LEU A 280 -24.94 -8.03 -9.26
N LEU A 281 -24.39 -8.62 -10.30
CA LEU A 281 -24.85 -9.88 -10.87
C LEU A 281 -24.02 -11.04 -10.30
N LYS A 282 -24.51 -12.27 -10.43
CA LYS A 282 -23.80 -13.48 -9.99
C LYS A 282 -22.47 -13.68 -10.71
N ASP A 283 -22.38 -13.25 -11.96
CA ASP A 283 -21.20 -13.31 -12.82
C ASP A 283 -20.28 -12.07 -12.73
N SER A 284 -20.58 -11.13 -11.82
CA SER A 284 -19.76 -9.93 -11.66
C SER A 284 -18.31 -10.30 -11.26
N PRO A 285 -17.29 -9.74 -11.93
CA PRO A 285 -15.90 -10.23 -11.80
C PRO A 285 -15.30 -9.99 -10.40
N HIS A 286 -15.79 -8.99 -9.66
CA HIS A 286 -15.36 -8.71 -8.29
C HIS A 286 -16.43 -7.90 -7.52
N PRO A 287 -16.34 -7.79 -6.17
CA PRO A 287 -17.37 -7.14 -5.33
C PRO A 287 -17.59 -5.63 -5.56
N ARG A 288 -16.77 -4.99 -6.39
CA ARG A 288 -16.86 -3.56 -6.75
C ARG A 288 -17.22 -3.32 -8.21
N ALA A 289 -17.52 -4.37 -8.98
CA ALA A 289 -17.96 -4.28 -10.37
C ALA A 289 -19.44 -3.88 -10.44
N LEU A 290 -19.79 -2.76 -9.80
CA LEU A 290 -21.17 -2.32 -9.65
C LEU A 290 -21.71 -1.81 -10.97
N ASN A 291 -22.85 -2.36 -11.37
CA ASN A 291 -23.74 -1.76 -12.35
C ASN A 291 -24.59 -0.68 -11.65
N SER A 292 -25.17 0.25 -12.42
CA SER A 292 -26.06 1.27 -11.87
C SER A 292 -27.31 1.49 -12.73
N ILE A 293 -28.45 1.70 -12.06
CA ILE A 293 -29.73 2.12 -12.65
C ILE A 293 -30.10 3.47 -12.03
N THR A 294 -30.47 4.44 -12.86
CA THR A 294 -31.09 5.69 -12.44
C THR A 294 -32.54 5.66 -12.86
N LEU A 295 -33.47 5.85 -11.92
CA LEU A 295 -34.90 5.75 -12.17
C LEU A 295 -35.69 6.79 -11.37
N ASP A 296 -36.91 7.09 -11.81
CA ASP A 296 -37.85 7.91 -11.03
C ASP A 296 -38.48 7.05 -9.92
N PRO A 297 -38.32 7.41 -8.63
CA PRO A 297 -38.88 6.63 -7.53
C PRO A 297 -40.41 6.57 -7.52
N ALA A 298 -41.11 7.54 -8.13
CA ALA A 298 -42.57 7.63 -8.05
C ALA A 298 -43.29 6.66 -9.01
N ASN A 299 -42.63 6.22 -10.08
CA ASN A 299 -43.24 5.37 -11.13
C ASN A 299 -42.31 4.27 -11.65
N GLY A 300 -41.08 4.16 -11.14
CA GLY A 300 -40.08 3.19 -11.57
C GLY A 300 -39.41 3.47 -12.92
N GLN A 301 -39.76 4.54 -13.64
CA GLN A 301 -39.27 4.78 -14.99
C GLN A 301 -37.74 4.93 -15.03
N VAL A 302 -37.09 4.02 -15.75
CA VAL A 302 -35.63 4.01 -15.91
C VAL A 302 -35.20 5.11 -16.87
N SER A 303 -34.32 6.00 -16.40
CA SER A 303 -33.74 7.09 -17.18
C SER A 303 -32.32 6.80 -17.67
N ALA A 304 -31.56 5.98 -16.94
CA ALA A 304 -30.23 5.56 -17.36
C ALA A 304 -29.84 4.19 -16.78
N VAL A 305 -29.10 3.41 -17.56
CA VAL A 305 -28.45 2.17 -17.13
C VAL A 305 -26.98 2.26 -17.51
N SER A 306 -26.09 1.92 -16.58
CA SER A 306 -24.66 1.77 -16.84
C SER A 306 -24.22 0.41 -16.34
N ARG A 307 -23.74 -0.44 -17.24
CA ARG A 307 -23.16 -1.73 -16.87
C ARG A 307 -21.65 -1.65 -16.82
N TYR A 308 -21.05 -2.34 -15.85
CA TYR A 308 -19.60 -2.41 -15.69
C TYR A 308 -18.93 -2.98 -16.95
N ALA A 309 -19.48 -4.07 -17.50
CA ALA A 309 -18.93 -4.76 -18.67
C ALA A 309 -18.98 -3.92 -19.96
N GLU A 310 -19.89 -2.94 -20.04
CA GLU A 310 -20.02 -2.05 -21.21
C GLU A 310 -18.98 -0.92 -21.19
N ARG A 311 -18.24 -0.74 -20.09
CA ARG A 311 -17.21 0.31 -19.98
C ARG A 311 -15.91 -0.12 -20.65
N GLY A 312 -15.13 0.84 -21.16
CA GLY A 312 -13.78 0.59 -21.64
C GLY A 312 -12.85 0.06 -20.53
N LEU A 313 -11.76 -0.62 -20.91
CA LEU A 313 -10.84 -1.25 -19.94
C LEU A 313 -10.29 -0.25 -18.90
N GLY A 314 -9.94 0.96 -19.31
CA GLY A 314 -9.45 2.00 -18.40
C GLY A 314 -10.50 2.40 -17.35
N ALA A 315 -11.73 2.63 -17.80
CA ALA A 315 -12.89 2.91 -16.94
C ALA A 315 -13.19 1.77 -15.96
N GLN A 316 -13.08 0.52 -16.42
CA GLN A 316 -13.23 -0.66 -15.57
C GLN A 316 -12.15 -0.68 -14.49
N LEU A 317 -10.87 -0.46 -14.84
CA LEU A 317 -9.77 -0.41 -13.88
C LEU A 317 -9.95 0.70 -12.83
N LEU A 318 -10.38 1.89 -13.26
CA LEU A 318 -10.67 3.02 -12.37
C LEU A 318 -11.84 2.73 -11.43
N ALA A 319 -12.93 2.16 -11.94
CA ALA A 319 -14.05 1.69 -11.11
C ALA A 319 -13.63 0.58 -10.14
N SER A 320 -12.61 -0.19 -10.52
CA SER A 320 -12.05 -1.30 -9.75
C SER A 320 -10.92 -0.89 -8.81
N ASN A 321 -10.60 0.40 -8.67
CA ASN A 321 -9.45 0.88 -7.88
C ASN A 321 -9.39 0.27 -6.48
N TYR A 322 -10.54 0.19 -5.79
CA TYR A 322 -10.61 -0.46 -4.47
C TYR A 322 -10.32 -1.97 -4.53
N ALA A 323 -10.91 -2.68 -5.50
CA ALA A 323 -10.72 -4.12 -5.65
C ALA A 323 -9.28 -4.47 -6.04
N LEU A 324 -8.64 -3.62 -6.84
CA LEU A 324 -7.22 -3.73 -7.18
C LEU A 324 -6.34 -3.44 -5.97
N HIS A 325 -6.63 -2.39 -5.20
CA HIS A 325 -5.85 -2.01 -4.02
C HIS A 325 -5.85 -3.10 -2.93
N VAL A 326 -7.01 -3.70 -2.65
CA VAL A 326 -7.15 -4.74 -1.62
C VAL A 326 -6.83 -6.14 -2.19
N GLY A 327 -6.85 -6.31 -3.51
CA GLY A 327 -6.57 -7.58 -4.19
C GLY A 327 -7.80 -8.45 -4.49
N SER A 328 -9.00 -8.02 -4.08
CA SER A 328 -10.25 -8.74 -4.35
C SER A 328 -10.65 -8.77 -5.83
N TYR A 329 -9.98 -8.01 -6.69
CA TYR A 329 -10.13 -8.10 -8.15
C TYR A 329 -9.78 -9.51 -8.68
N PHE A 330 -8.82 -10.20 -8.05
CA PHE A 330 -8.43 -11.58 -8.42
C PHE A 330 -8.94 -12.60 -7.40
N GLY A 331 -10.05 -12.28 -6.71
CA GLY A 331 -10.62 -13.12 -5.67
C GLY A 331 -9.71 -13.29 -4.45
N LEU A 332 -9.87 -14.42 -3.74
CA LEU A 332 -9.16 -14.69 -2.49
C LEU A 332 -7.64 -14.79 -2.67
N ALA A 333 -7.18 -15.40 -3.78
CA ALA A 333 -5.76 -15.54 -4.06
C ALA A 333 -5.07 -14.18 -4.21
N GLY A 334 -5.68 -13.26 -4.98
CA GLY A 334 -5.17 -11.89 -5.11
C GLY A 334 -5.14 -11.15 -3.78
N ARG A 335 -6.21 -11.29 -2.98
CA ARG A 335 -6.29 -10.67 -1.66
C ARG A 335 -5.19 -11.18 -0.71
N LEU A 336 -4.93 -12.49 -0.68
CA LEU A 336 -3.85 -13.08 0.11
C LEU A 336 -2.47 -12.58 -0.32
N ILE A 337 -2.21 -12.48 -1.63
CA ILE A 337 -0.95 -11.94 -2.17
C ILE A 337 -0.78 -10.48 -1.76
N MET A 338 -1.81 -9.65 -1.92
CA MET A 338 -1.77 -8.23 -1.55
C MET A 338 -1.59 -8.03 -0.04
N THR A 339 -2.26 -8.84 0.78
CA THR A 339 -2.04 -8.85 2.23
C THR A 339 -0.62 -9.25 2.58
N GLY A 340 -0.07 -10.29 1.94
CA GLY A 340 1.32 -10.70 2.11
C GLY A 340 2.31 -9.58 1.77
N ALA A 341 2.11 -8.91 0.63
CA ALA A 341 2.91 -7.76 0.23
C ALA A 341 2.78 -6.60 1.24
N SER A 342 1.57 -6.30 1.71
CA SER A 342 1.30 -5.26 2.71
C SER A 342 2.05 -5.54 4.04
N LEU A 343 2.07 -6.79 4.48
CA LEU A 343 2.79 -7.24 5.68
C LEU A 343 4.32 -7.24 5.53
N MET A 344 4.86 -7.05 4.32
CA MET A 344 6.29 -6.84 4.14
C MET A 344 6.73 -5.41 4.50
N MET A 345 5.82 -4.43 4.62
CA MET A 345 6.20 -3.05 4.99
C MET A 345 6.96 -2.97 6.34
N PRO A 346 6.52 -3.62 7.43
CA PRO A 346 7.32 -3.75 8.66
C PRO A 346 8.71 -4.34 8.43
N LEU A 347 8.84 -5.35 7.57
CA LEU A 347 10.15 -5.95 7.23
C LEU A 347 11.08 -4.90 6.62
N PHE A 348 10.62 -4.10 5.66
CA PHE A 348 11.42 -3.03 5.04
C PHE A 348 11.83 -1.96 6.05
N PHE A 349 10.92 -1.57 6.95
CA PHE A 349 11.23 -0.61 8.01
C PHE A 349 12.31 -1.15 8.96
N ILE A 350 12.15 -2.37 9.46
CA ILE A 350 13.10 -3.03 10.38
C ILE A 350 14.47 -3.19 9.71
N THR A 351 14.51 -3.79 8.52
CA THR A 351 15.77 -4.01 7.79
C THR A 351 16.44 -2.69 7.39
N GLY A 352 15.69 -1.66 7.02
CA GLY A 352 16.20 -0.31 6.77
C GLY A 352 16.87 0.29 8.00
N TRP A 353 16.24 0.17 9.18
CA TRP A 353 16.82 0.57 10.46
C TRP A 353 18.09 -0.20 10.80
N LEU A 354 18.08 -1.53 10.69
CA LEU A 354 19.25 -2.38 10.96
C LEU A 354 20.44 -1.99 10.07
N LEU A 355 20.21 -1.74 8.77
CA LEU A 355 21.24 -1.33 7.83
C LEU A 355 21.80 0.07 8.13
N TYR A 356 20.93 1.00 8.60
CA TYR A 356 21.32 2.34 9.03
C TYR A 356 22.16 2.31 10.31
N LEU A 357 21.72 1.58 11.33
CA LEU A 357 22.42 1.43 12.61
C LEU A 357 23.78 0.75 12.43
N ASP A 358 23.85 -0.32 11.65
CA ASP A 358 25.11 -0.99 11.33
C ASP A 358 26.10 -0.04 10.64
N ARG A 359 25.62 0.79 9.70
CA ARG A 359 26.46 1.81 9.04
C ARG A 359 26.98 2.85 10.02
N ARG A 360 26.14 3.29 10.97
CA ARG A 360 26.54 4.24 12.03
C ARG A 360 27.59 3.64 12.96
N ARG A 361 27.39 2.39 13.38
CA ARG A 361 28.34 1.64 14.21
C ARG A 361 29.70 1.53 13.52
N LYS A 362 29.75 1.04 12.28
CA LYS A 362 31.02 0.89 11.53
C LYS A 362 31.76 2.20 11.35
N LYS A 363 31.05 3.31 11.09
CA LYS A 363 31.69 4.64 11.03
C LYS A 363 32.31 5.06 12.35
N ARG A 364 31.68 4.73 13.48
CA ARG A 364 32.22 5.01 14.81
C ARG A 364 33.46 4.14 15.07
N ASP A 365 33.38 2.85 14.73
CA ASP A 365 34.47 1.89 14.95
C ASP A 365 35.70 2.25 14.11
N VAL A 366 35.52 2.66 12.84
CA VAL A 366 36.61 3.19 11.99
C VAL A 366 37.21 4.47 12.58
N ARG A 367 36.39 5.39 13.09
CA ARG A 367 36.88 6.63 13.71
C ARG A 367 37.69 6.34 14.98
N SER A 368 37.28 5.36 15.77
CA SER A 368 38.01 4.89 16.96
C SER A 368 39.37 4.31 16.56
N ALA A 369 39.37 3.34 15.63
CA ALA A 369 40.59 2.69 15.17
C ALA A 369 41.58 3.67 14.53
N ARG A 370 41.09 4.68 13.80
CA ARG A 370 41.95 5.73 13.24
C ARG A 370 42.56 6.63 14.31
N GLY A 371 41.85 6.88 15.42
CA GLY A 371 42.36 7.71 16.52
C GLY A 371 43.44 7.02 17.37
N GLU A 372 43.56 5.70 17.27
CA GLU A 372 44.60 4.92 17.96
C GLU A 372 45.96 4.99 17.25
N VAL A 373 45.99 5.38 15.98
CA VAL A 373 47.22 5.52 15.19
C VAL A 373 47.72 6.96 15.27
N GLN A 374 48.95 7.17 15.73
CA GLN A 374 49.59 8.48 15.73
C GLN A 374 50.11 8.79 14.32
N ASP A 375 49.90 10.03 13.83
CA ASP A 375 50.45 10.56 12.57
C ASP A 375 51.97 10.82 12.69
N ASP A 376 52.73 9.87 13.23
CA ASP A 376 54.19 9.91 13.18
C ASP A 376 54.63 9.63 11.75
N ALA A 377 54.54 10.67 10.93
CA ALA A 377 55.08 10.75 9.59
C ALA A 377 56.61 10.75 9.65
N CYS A 378 57.21 9.65 10.10
CA CYS A 378 58.58 9.37 9.70
C CYS A 378 58.52 8.90 8.25
N ALA A 379 58.98 9.77 7.36
CA ALA A 379 59.28 9.51 5.95
C ALA A 379 60.44 8.51 5.79
N ASP A 380 60.42 7.44 6.58
CA ASP A 380 61.43 6.40 6.56
C ASP A 380 60.99 5.30 5.58
N ALA A 381 61.88 4.95 4.66
CA ALA A 381 61.67 3.96 3.61
C ALA A 381 61.46 2.53 4.17
N SER A 382 61.57 2.37 5.48
CA SER A 382 61.32 1.14 6.24
C SER A 382 59.85 0.96 6.65
N SER A 383 58.99 1.96 6.42
CA SER A 383 57.59 1.95 6.86
C SER A 383 56.72 0.89 6.14
N TRP A 384 55.88 0.22 6.93
CA TRP A 384 54.86 -0.69 6.43
C TRP A 384 53.77 0.08 5.69
N LEU A 385 53.48 -0.30 4.45
CA LEU A 385 52.35 0.22 3.70
C LEU A 385 51.11 -0.65 3.93
N ILE A 386 50.03 -0.08 4.47
CA ILE A 386 48.74 -0.76 4.55
C ILE A 386 47.78 -0.13 3.53
N GLY A 387 47.56 -0.84 2.44
CA GLY A 387 46.56 -0.49 1.43
C GLY A 387 45.21 -1.10 1.77
N PHE A 388 44.13 -0.33 1.77
CA PHE A 388 42.79 -0.89 1.99
C PHE A 388 41.77 -0.48 0.93
N ALA A 389 40.85 -1.39 0.64
CA ALA A 389 39.67 -1.10 -0.16
C ALA A 389 38.43 -1.65 0.54
N SER A 390 37.46 -0.77 0.79
CA SER A 390 36.24 -1.13 1.51
C SER A 390 35.00 -0.40 0.99
N GLN A 391 33.94 -1.16 0.72
CA GLN A 391 32.64 -0.60 0.37
C GLN A 391 31.81 -0.23 1.63
N SER A 392 31.92 -1.04 2.69
CA SER A 392 31.15 -0.86 3.93
C SER A 392 31.97 -0.36 5.13
N GLY A 393 33.27 -0.11 4.95
CA GLY A 393 34.20 0.36 5.99
C GLY A 393 34.78 -0.74 6.89
N PHE A 394 34.47 -2.02 6.68
CA PHE A 394 35.00 -3.10 7.53
C PHE A 394 36.48 -3.39 7.24
N ALA A 395 36.86 -3.45 5.96
CA ALA A 395 38.27 -3.59 5.59
C ALA A 395 39.09 -2.35 5.98
N GLU A 396 38.48 -1.16 5.96
CA GLU A 396 39.08 0.07 6.49
C GLU A 396 39.31 -0.04 8.00
N GLN A 397 38.32 -0.52 8.76
CA GLN A 397 38.46 -0.74 10.20
C GLN A 397 39.61 -1.71 10.51
N LEU A 398 39.66 -2.85 9.82
CA LEU A 398 40.74 -3.83 9.99
C LEU A 398 42.10 -3.23 9.64
N ALA A 399 42.20 -2.44 8.57
CA ALA A 399 43.44 -1.77 8.21
C ALA A 399 43.95 -0.82 9.30
N TRP A 400 43.07 -0.01 9.88
CA TRP A 400 43.42 0.89 10.99
C TRP A 400 43.77 0.12 12.29
N GLN A 401 43.05 -0.96 12.61
CA GLN A 401 43.38 -1.80 13.76
C GLN A 401 44.74 -2.49 13.61
N THR A 402 45.05 -2.99 12.41
CA THR A 402 46.36 -3.58 12.12
C THR A 402 47.47 -2.54 12.20
N ALA A 403 47.21 -1.31 11.72
CA ALA A 403 48.15 -0.21 11.84
C ALA A 403 48.47 0.12 13.31
N ALA A 404 47.43 0.22 14.15
CA ALA A 404 47.60 0.47 15.58
C ALA A 404 48.44 -0.61 16.27
N GLN A 405 48.22 -1.89 15.93
CA GLN A 405 49.02 -3.01 16.48
C GLN A 405 50.49 -2.97 16.04
N LEU A 406 50.75 -2.66 14.77
CA LEU A 406 52.12 -2.53 14.25
C LEU A 406 52.85 -1.33 14.89
N GLN A 407 52.17 -0.19 15.04
CA GLN A 407 52.74 0.98 15.70
C GLN A 407 53.00 0.74 17.19
N ALA A 408 52.09 0.06 17.89
CA ALA A 408 52.31 -0.38 19.27
C ALA A 408 53.52 -1.32 19.43
N SER A 409 53.93 -1.98 18.35
CA SER A 409 55.14 -2.82 18.27
C SER A 409 56.39 -2.04 17.85
N GLY A 410 56.32 -0.71 17.75
CA GLY A 410 57.43 0.17 17.36
C GLY A 410 57.73 0.20 15.87
N LEU A 411 56.83 -0.32 15.01
CA LEU A 411 57.01 -0.30 13.56
C LEU A 411 56.31 0.93 12.94
N PRO A 412 56.98 1.71 12.07
CA PRO A 412 56.34 2.82 11.37
C PRO A 412 55.36 2.29 10.31
N VAL A 413 54.18 2.89 10.22
CA VAL A 413 53.09 2.45 9.33
C VAL A 413 52.50 3.62 8.57
N ARG A 414 52.21 3.42 7.28
CA ARG A 414 51.44 4.32 6.43
C ARG A 414 50.18 3.61 5.96
N VAL A 415 49.00 4.15 6.27
CA VAL A 415 47.71 3.58 5.83
C VAL A 415 47.15 4.43 4.70
N LYS A 416 46.84 3.82 3.55
CA LYS A 416 46.27 4.50 2.38
C LYS A 416 45.13 3.71 1.75
N ARG A 417 44.19 4.41 1.12
CA ARG A 417 43.18 3.76 0.28
C ARG A 417 43.82 3.23 -0.99
N LEU A 418 43.40 2.05 -1.40
CA LEU A 418 43.99 1.34 -2.53
C LEU A 418 43.97 2.18 -3.82
N GLY A 419 42.85 2.82 -4.15
CA GLY A 419 42.74 3.69 -5.32
C GLY A 419 43.54 5.00 -5.26
N GLU A 420 44.13 5.33 -4.12
CA GLU A 420 45.00 6.51 -3.91
C GLU A 420 46.49 6.14 -3.91
N LEU A 421 46.84 4.84 -3.97
CA LEU A 421 48.22 4.39 -4.05
C LEU A 421 48.87 4.78 -5.38
N THR A 422 50.14 5.16 -5.32
CA THR A 422 50.99 5.48 -6.48
C THR A 422 52.17 4.52 -6.58
N GLU A 423 52.87 4.51 -7.73
CA GLU A 423 54.13 3.75 -7.88
C GLU A 423 55.19 4.17 -6.85
N GLU A 424 55.20 5.45 -6.47
CA GLU A 424 56.10 5.97 -5.44
C GLU A 424 55.83 5.36 -4.05
N ASP A 425 54.57 5.09 -3.73
CA ASP A 425 54.23 4.41 -2.47
C ASP A 425 54.84 3.01 -2.40
N PHE A 426 54.97 2.33 -3.54
CA PHE A 426 55.59 1.01 -3.65
C PHE A 426 57.11 1.07 -3.60
N SER A 427 57.74 2.03 -4.27
CA SER A 427 59.20 2.17 -4.27
C SER A 427 59.76 2.55 -2.90
N GLN A 428 58.96 3.24 -2.08
CA GLN A 428 59.34 3.70 -0.74
C GLN A 428 59.04 2.70 0.39
N SER A 429 58.36 1.57 0.12
CA SER A 429 57.98 0.62 1.17
C SER A 429 58.54 -0.77 0.91
N ARG A 430 59.26 -1.31 1.90
CA ARG A 430 59.80 -2.69 1.84
C ARG A 430 58.78 -3.78 2.18
N LYS A 431 57.72 -3.43 2.91
CA LYS A 431 56.66 -4.35 3.32
C LYS A 431 55.30 -3.69 3.08
N ALA A 432 54.37 -4.45 2.50
CA ALA A 432 53.01 -4.00 2.25
C ALA A 432 52.00 -5.06 2.70
N LEU A 433 50.87 -4.61 3.25
CA LEU A 433 49.72 -5.41 3.59
C LEU A 433 48.48 -4.83 2.90
N PHE A 434 47.69 -5.70 2.26
CA PHE A 434 46.45 -5.29 1.60
C PHE A 434 45.24 -5.86 2.31
N VAL A 435 44.34 -4.98 2.75
CA VAL A 435 43.08 -5.35 3.37
C VAL A 435 41.93 -4.97 2.42
N VAL A 436 41.48 -5.94 1.64
CA VAL A 436 40.49 -5.73 0.58
C VAL A 436 39.24 -6.55 0.87
N SER A 437 38.08 -5.88 0.92
CA SER A 437 36.79 -6.59 0.96
C SER A 437 36.33 -6.97 -0.43
N THR A 438 35.67 -8.11 -0.61
CA THR A 438 34.85 -8.37 -1.80
C THR A 438 33.42 -7.84 -1.61
N PHE A 439 32.75 -7.47 -2.69
CA PHE A 439 31.39 -6.93 -2.69
C PHE A 439 30.50 -7.61 -3.74
N GLY A 440 29.21 -7.74 -3.45
CA GLY A 440 28.25 -8.36 -4.36
C GLY A 440 28.62 -9.81 -4.68
N GLU A 441 28.84 -10.09 -5.96
CA GLU A 441 29.14 -11.41 -6.53
C GLU A 441 30.65 -11.74 -6.55
N GLY A 442 31.42 -11.18 -5.62
CA GLY A 442 32.89 -11.38 -5.54
C GLY A 442 33.73 -10.26 -6.18
N GLU A 443 33.13 -9.10 -6.42
CA GLU A 443 33.80 -7.98 -7.08
C GLU A 443 34.68 -7.16 -6.12
N ALA A 444 35.68 -6.47 -6.66
CA ALA A 444 36.44 -5.50 -5.89
C ALA A 444 35.59 -4.26 -5.53
N PRO A 445 35.87 -3.59 -4.39
CA PRO A 445 35.16 -2.37 -3.99
C PRO A 445 35.41 -1.23 -4.97
N ASP A 446 34.50 -0.25 -5.01
CA ASP A 446 34.69 0.91 -5.89
C ASP A 446 35.98 1.69 -5.56
N SER A 447 36.43 1.65 -4.29
CA SER A 447 37.69 2.24 -3.83
C SER A 447 38.95 1.55 -4.36
N ALA A 448 38.83 0.37 -4.98
CA ALA A 448 39.94 -0.36 -5.60
C ALA A 448 40.09 -0.05 -7.10
N ARG A 449 39.08 0.53 -7.76
CA ARG A 449 39.09 0.74 -9.23
C ARG A 449 40.27 1.56 -9.74
N GLY A 450 40.70 2.56 -8.98
CA GLY A 450 41.85 3.39 -9.34
C GLY A 450 43.15 2.59 -9.38
N PHE A 451 43.26 1.59 -8.50
CA PHE A 451 44.38 0.66 -8.42
C PHE A 451 44.33 -0.34 -9.58
N GLU A 452 43.17 -0.98 -9.80
CA GLU A 452 42.95 -1.92 -10.91
C GLU A 452 43.24 -1.31 -12.29
N ARG A 453 43.01 -0.01 -12.48
CA ARG A 453 43.22 0.63 -13.79
C ARG A 453 44.67 1.06 -14.02
N LYS A 454 45.45 1.25 -12.95
CA LYS A 454 46.78 1.86 -13.01
C LYS A 454 47.91 0.86 -12.77
N LEU A 455 47.64 -0.18 -11.99
CA LEU A 455 48.67 -1.04 -11.39
C LEU A 455 48.40 -2.55 -11.58
N LEU A 456 47.22 -2.92 -12.10
CA LEU A 456 46.88 -4.27 -12.57
C LEU A 456 46.51 -4.17 -14.05
#